data_AF-A0A6N8Z766-F1
#
_entry.id   AF-A0A6N8Z766-F1
#
_cell.length_a   1.000
_cell.length_b   1.000
_cell.length_c   1.000
_cell.angle_alpha   90.00
_cell.angle_beta   90.00
_cell.angle_gamma   90.00
#
_symmetry.space_group_name_H-M   'P 1'
#
loop_
_entity.id
_entity.type
_entity.pdbx_description
1 polymer ?
#
loop_
_entity_poly.entity_id
_entity_poly.type
_entity_poly.pdbx_seq_one_letter_code
_entity_poly.pdbx_strand_id
1 'polypeptide(L)'
;MPQKTGHYPVEIVAEVQSMELDPGRNGSYKLLLEDGSTVRADFMGSQWEALESLHRRGEFALKIVGEGDFADDRLKRIVSIDLKKTERVLPPEDPEMPTLLHILNEIHKKYPQETWDNVPTDGAKNMHHYLYGRPKVDD
;
A
#
# COMPACT_ATOMS: atom_id res chain seq x y z
N MET A 1 32.86 -8.24 -12.64
CA MET A 1 31.62 -8.77 -13.24
C MET A 1 31.07 -7.71 -14.18
N PRO A 2 30.52 -8.05 -15.36
CA PRO A 2 29.93 -7.04 -16.25
C PRO A 2 28.71 -6.41 -15.56
N GLN A 3 28.64 -5.08 -15.57
CA GLN A 3 27.53 -4.32 -15.00
C GLN A 3 26.31 -4.42 -15.92
N LYS A 4 25.13 -4.68 -15.36
CA LYS A 4 23.85 -4.65 -16.07
C LYS A 4 23.42 -3.21 -16.30
N THR A 5 23.38 -2.81 -17.57
CA THR A 5 22.84 -1.53 -18.03
C THR A 5 21.90 -1.77 -19.21
N GLY A 6 20.65 -1.33 -19.12
CA GLY A 6 19.59 -1.56 -20.11
C GLY A 6 18.40 -2.36 -19.56
N HIS A 7 17.55 -2.86 -20.45
CA HIS A 7 16.33 -3.58 -20.07
C HIS A 7 16.62 -5.06 -19.84
N TYR A 8 16.25 -5.56 -18.66
CA TYR A 8 16.41 -6.97 -18.29
C TYR A 8 15.14 -7.52 -17.63
N PRO A 9 14.87 -8.83 -17.79
CA PRO A 9 13.77 -9.47 -17.08
C PRO A 9 14.02 -9.42 -15.57
N VAL A 10 12.96 -9.18 -14.81
CA VAL A 10 12.97 -9.09 -13.35
C VAL A 10 11.81 -9.88 -12.75
N GLU A 11 12.08 -10.45 -11.59
CA GLU A 11 11.12 -11.07 -10.69
C GLU A 11 11.41 -10.51 -9.30
N ILE A 12 10.57 -9.58 -8.86
CA ILE A 12 10.78 -8.82 -7.62
C ILE A 12 9.49 -8.80 -6.81
N VAL A 13 9.61 -8.77 -5.49
CA VAL A 13 8.47 -8.45 -4.61
C VAL A 13 8.53 -6.95 -4.32
N ALA A 14 7.40 -6.28 -4.50
CA ALA A 14 7.30 -4.86 -4.22
C ALA A 14 5.91 -4.48 -3.71
N GLU A 15 5.88 -3.45 -2.87
CA GLU A 15 4.67 -2.86 -2.35
C GLU A 15 4.20 -1.65 -3.16
N VAL A 16 2.92 -1.62 -3.55
CA VAL A 16 2.30 -0.51 -4.28
C VAL A 16 1.91 0.61 -3.31
N GLN A 17 2.74 1.64 -3.19
CA GLN A 17 2.54 2.71 -2.20
C GLN A 17 1.60 3.82 -2.66
N SER A 18 1.88 4.41 -3.83
CA SER A 18 1.16 5.62 -4.25
C SER A 18 1.17 5.80 -5.76
N MET A 19 0.09 6.41 -6.26
CA MET A 19 -0.04 6.87 -7.63
C MET A 19 0.48 8.30 -7.75
N GLU A 20 1.50 8.52 -8.56
CA GLU A 20 1.94 9.84 -8.98
C GLU A 20 1.31 10.17 -10.33
N LEU A 21 0.35 11.10 -10.33
CA LEU A 21 -0.16 11.67 -11.57
C LEU A 21 0.88 12.63 -12.15
N ASP A 22 1.35 12.33 -13.35
CA ASP A 22 2.29 13.18 -14.07
C ASP A 22 1.49 14.06 -15.04
N PRO A 23 1.40 15.39 -14.81
CA PRO A 23 0.59 16.27 -15.65
C PRO A 23 1.12 16.26 -17.09
N GLY A 24 0.36 15.65 -18.02
CA GLY A 24 0.72 15.50 -19.43
C GLY A 24 1.13 14.08 -19.86
N ARG A 25 1.11 13.10 -18.96
CA ARG A 25 1.25 11.68 -19.25
C ARG A 25 0.20 10.86 -18.48
N ASN A 26 0.09 9.57 -18.79
CA ASN A 26 -0.55 8.63 -17.85
C ASN A 26 0.28 8.62 -16.55
N GLY A 27 -0.37 8.44 -15.41
CA GLY A 27 0.32 8.44 -14.12
C GLY A 27 1.34 7.31 -13.99
N SER A 28 2.10 7.32 -12.90
CA SER A 28 3.09 6.32 -12.54
C SER A 28 2.84 5.81 -11.13
N TYR A 29 3.27 4.58 -10.84
CA TYR A 29 3.22 4.03 -9.49
C TYR A 29 4.60 4.06 -8.84
N LYS A 30 4.63 4.35 -7.54
CA LYS A 30 5.79 4.10 -6.69
C LYS A 30 5.69 2.70 -6.09
N LEU A 31 6.72 1.90 -6.32
CA LEU A 31 6.86 0.56 -5.81
C LEU A 31 7.98 0.54 -4.77
N LEU A 32 7.69 0.14 -3.55
CA LEU A 32 8.68 -0.09 -2.49
C LEU A 32 9.19 -1.53 -2.61
N LEU A 33 10.49 -1.70 -2.89
CA LEU A 33 11.13 -3.01 -2.92
C LEU A 33 11.39 -3.53 -1.50
N GLU A 34 11.63 -4.83 -1.37
CA GLU A 34 11.98 -5.48 -0.08
C GLU A 34 13.23 -4.88 0.59
N ASP A 35 14.17 -4.35 -0.20
CA ASP A 35 15.39 -3.70 0.32
C ASP A 35 15.14 -2.27 0.85
N GLY A 36 13.89 -1.80 0.83
CA GLY A 36 13.47 -0.47 1.25
C GLY A 36 13.68 0.61 0.19
N SER A 37 14.25 0.29 -0.96
CA SER A 37 14.37 1.24 -2.07
C SER A 37 13.05 1.41 -2.80
N THR A 38 12.82 2.59 -3.38
CA THR A 38 11.62 2.86 -4.17
C THR A 38 11.98 2.97 -5.64
N VAL A 39 11.21 2.29 -6.49
CA VAL A 39 11.32 2.38 -7.94
C VAL A 39 10.02 2.89 -8.54
N ARG A 40 10.15 3.70 -9.59
CA ARG A 40 9.01 4.16 -10.37
C ARG A 40 8.58 3.07 -11.35
N ALA A 41 7.30 3.03 -11.64
CA ALA A 41 6.70 2.06 -12.54
C ALA A 41 5.74 2.79 -13.49
N ASP A 42 6.10 2.86 -14.77
CA ASP A 42 5.41 3.63 -15.80
C ASP A 42 4.50 2.69 -16.62
N PHE A 43 3.37 2.27 -16.05
CA PHE A 43 2.44 1.34 -16.73
C PHE A 43 1.41 2.04 -17.61
N MET A 44 0.97 1.35 -18.66
CA MET A 44 -0.06 1.85 -19.58
C MET A 44 -1.17 0.82 -19.82
N GLY A 45 -2.39 1.30 -20.13
CA GLY A 45 -3.51 0.46 -20.54
C GLY A 45 -4.00 -0.50 -19.45
N SER A 46 -4.22 -1.76 -19.79
CA SER A 46 -4.75 -2.76 -18.84
C SER A 46 -3.87 -3.00 -17.61
N GLN A 47 -2.56 -2.72 -17.69
CA GLN A 47 -1.65 -2.78 -16.53
C GLN A 47 -1.94 -1.68 -15.50
N TRP A 48 -2.37 -0.52 -15.97
CA TRP A 48 -2.77 0.59 -15.12
C TRP A 48 -4.03 0.25 -14.32
N GLU A 49 -5.08 -0.19 -15.02
CA GLU A 49 -6.37 -0.54 -14.39
C GLU A 49 -6.23 -1.67 -13.36
N ALA A 50 -5.35 -2.64 -13.63
CA ALA A 50 -5.06 -3.74 -12.71
C ALA A 50 -4.41 -3.25 -11.41
N LEU A 51 -3.38 -2.41 -11.49
CA LEU A 51 -2.71 -1.86 -10.31
C LEU A 51 -3.59 -0.89 -9.55
N GLU A 52 -4.39 -0.08 -10.24
CA GLU A 52 -5.37 0.79 -9.61
C GLU A 52 -6.39 -0.03 -8.80
N SER A 53 -6.89 -1.12 -9.38
CA SER A 53 -7.80 -2.04 -8.70
C SER A 53 -7.17 -2.67 -7.46
N LEU A 54 -5.88 -3.02 -7.52
CA LEU A 54 -5.14 -3.59 -6.39
C LEU A 54 -4.92 -2.55 -5.28
N HIS A 55 -4.48 -1.35 -5.63
CA HIS A 55 -4.30 -0.25 -4.69
C HIS A 55 -5.62 0.10 -3.98
N ARG A 56 -6.74 0.19 -4.71
CA ARG A 56 -8.07 0.45 -4.12
C ARG A 56 -8.54 -0.64 -3.15
N ARG A 57 -8.12 -1.90 -3.35
CA ARG A 57 -8.48 -3.02 -2.46
C ARG A 57 -7.58 -3.12 -1.23
N GLY A 58 -6.59 -2.23 -1.08
CA GLY A 58 -5.61 -2.31 0.00
C GLY A 58 -4.70 -3.54 -0.14
N GLU A 59 -4.47 -4.00 -1.37
CA GLU A 59 -3.48 -5.04 -1.65
C GLU A 59 -2.13 -4.35 -1.86
N PHE A 60 -1.29 -4.43 -0.83
CA PHE A 60 -0.05 -3.66 -0.79
C PHE A 60 1.11 -4.41 -1.43
N ALA A 61 1.35 -5.69 -1.12
CA ALA A 61 2.50 -6.44 -1.62
C ALA A 61 2.18 -7.33 -2.84
N LEU A 62 2.98 -7.19 -3.90
CA LEU A 62 2.88 -7.96 -5.15
C LEU A 62 4.22 -8.56 -5.52
N LYS A 63 4.20 -9.81 -6.00
CA LYS A 63 5.31 -10.41 -6.71
C LYS A 63 5.19 -10.03 -8.18
N ILE A 64 6.00 -9.08 -8.60
CA ILE A 64 6.01 -8.52 -9.94
C ILE A 64 6.99 -9.29 -10.82
N VAL A 65 6.50 -9.76 -11.97
CA VAL A 65 7.30 -10.39 -13.02
C VAL A 65 7.22 -9.52 -14.27
N GLY A 66 8.35 -9.13 -14.86
CA GLY A 66 8.34 -8.22 -16.00
C GLY A 66 9.72 -7.78 -16.46
N GLU A 67 9.84 -6.56 -16.97
CA GLU A 67 11.12 -5.98 -17.40
C GLU A 67 11.44 -4.71 -16.62
N GLY A 68 12.68 -4.64 -16.14
CA GLY A 68 13.24 -3.51 -15.43
C GLY A 68 14.36 -2.85 -16.24
N ASP A 69 14.45 -1.53 -16.12
CA ASP A 69 15.54 -0.72 -16.63
C ASP A 69 16.64 -0.63 -15.56
N PHE A 70 17.83 -1.12 -15.89
CA PHE A 70 18.99 -1.13 -14.99
C PHE A 70 20.02 -0.11 -15.42
N ALA A 71 20.66 0.53 -14.43
CA ALA A 71 21.88 1.30 -14.63
C ALA A 71 22.83 1.01 -13.46
N ASP A 72 24.05 0.59 -13.79
CA ASP A 72 25.09 0.20 -12.83
C ASP A 72 24.61 -0.88 -11.85
N ASP A 73 23.98 -1.94 -12.37
CA ASP A 73 23.37 -3.05 -11.60
C ASP A 73 22.20 -2.64 -10.68
N ARG A 74 21.78 -1.37 -10.69
CA ARG A 74 20.64 -0.88 -9.91
C ARG A 74 19.41 -0.78 -10.79
N LEU A 75 18.31 -1.38 -10.33
CA LEU A 75 17.00 -1.19 -10.92
C LEU A 75 16.58 0.28 -10.74
N LYS A 76 16.34 0.97 -11.86
CA LYS A 76 15.88 2.37 -11.85
C LYS A 76 14.37 2.48 -11.98
N ARG A 77 13.78 1.61 -12.79
CA ARG A 77 12.35 1.65 -13.11
C ARG A 77 11.86 0.29 -13.59
N ILE A 78 10.60 -0.01 -13.32
CA ILE A 78 9.88 -1.09 -13.99
C ILE A 78 9.21 -0.55 -15.25
N VAL A 79 9.51 -1.17 -16.39
CA VAL A 79 9.06 -0.74 -17.72
C VAL A 79 7.86 -1.56 -18.17
N SER A 80 7.78 -2.83 -17.77
CA SER A 80 6.63 -3.69 -18.10
C SER A 80 6.36 -4.70 -16.99
N ILE A 81 5.10 -5.14 -16.88
CA ILE A 81 4.67 -6.23 -15.99
C ILE A 81 3.88 -7.26 -16.79
N ASP A 82 4.20 -8.53 -16.58
CA ASP A 82 3.36 -9.65 -16.95
C ASP A 82 2.28 -9.87 -15.87
N LEU A 83 1.11 -9.27 -16.07
CA LEU A 83 -0.02 -9.38 -15.14
C LEU A 83 -0.47 -10.82 -14.90
N LYS A 84 -0.23 -11.74 -15.86
CA LYS A 84 -0.62 -13.15 -15.71
C LYS A 84 0.27 -13.92 -14.74
N LYS A 85 1.49 -13.41 -14.51
CA LYS A 85 2.48 -13.99 -13.60
C LYS A 85 2.65 -13.19 -12.32
N THR A 86 1.99 -12.03 -12.24
CA THR A 86 2.03 -11.19 -11.06
C THR A 86 1.07 -11.76 -10.04
N GLU A 87 1.57 -12.04 -8.84
CA GLU A 87 0.80 -12.68 -7.78
C GLU A 87 0.75 -11.78 -6.56
N ARG A 88 -0.38 -11.83 -5.84
CA ARG A 88 -0.48 -11.19 -4.54
C ARG A 88 0.45 -11.90 -3.56
N VAL A 89 1.26 -11.12 -2.86
CA VAL A 89 2.03 -11.61 -1.71
C VAL A 89 1.23 -11.22 -0.48
N LEU A 90 0.75 -12.20 0.28
CA LEU A 90 0.30 -11.91 1.63
C LEU A 90 1.53 -11.51 2.45
N PRO A 91 1.49 -10.40 3.20
CA PRO A 91 2.55 -10.15 4.16
C PRO A 91 2.67 -11.39 5.05
N PRO A 92 3.90 -11.77 5.45
CA PRO A 92 4.06 -12.83 6.42
C PRO A 92 3.19 -12.50 7.63
N GLU A 93 2.36 -13.45 8.07
CA GLU A 93 1.65 -13.30 9.34
C GLU A 93 2.74 -13.15 10.41
N ASP A 94 2.87 -11.95 10.97
CA ASP A 94 3.73 -11.73 12.11
C ASP A 94 3.01 -12.36 13.32
N PRO A 95 3.51 -13.49 13.85
CA PRO A 95 2.86 -14.18 14.95
C PRO A 95 2.91 -13.36 16.24
N GLU A 96 3.77 -12.34 16.32
CA GLU A 96 3.85 -11.41 17.45
C GLU A 96 2.92 -10.20 17.28
N MET A 97 2.41 -9.94 16.07
CA MET A 97 1.50 -8.82 15.85
C MET A 97 0.12 -9.17 16.44
N PRO A 98 -0.36 -8.41 17.43
CA PRO A 98 -1.63 -8.69 18.07
C PRO A 98 -2.76 -8.52 17.07
N THR A 99 -3.65 -9.50 17.01
CA THR A 99 -4.87 -9.38 16.20
C THR A 99 -5.70 -8.18 16.67
N LEU A 100 -6.54 -7.63 15.78
CA LEU A 100 -7.47 -6.56 16.15
C LEU A 100 -8.28 -6.92 17.41
N LEU A 101 -8.72 -8.18 17.53
CA LEU A 101 -9.44 -8.67 18.72
C LEU A 101 -8.57 -8.64 19.99
N HIS A 102 -7.28 -8.95 19.88
CA HIS A 102 -6.36 -8.86 21.00
C HIS A 102 -6.20 -7.41 21.47
N ILE A 103 -5.97 -6.48 20.53
CA ILE A 103 -5.87 -5.04 20.82
C ILE A 103 -7.15 -4.53 21.47
N LEU A 104 -8.32 -4.88 20.92
CA LEU A 104 -9.62 -4.49 21.50
C LEU A 104 -9.79 -5.01 22.93
N ASN A 105 -9.37 -6.24 23.19
CA ASN A 105 -9.43 -6.83 24.52
C ASN A 105 -8.48 -6.13 25.52
N GLU A 106 -7.28 -5.75 25.09
CA GLU A 106 -6.35 -4.97 25.91
C GLU A 106 -6.92 -3.60 26.26
N ILE A 107 -7.52 -2.91 25.28
CA ILE A 107 -8.19 -1.62 25.51
C ILE A 107 -9.36 -1.80 26.50
N HIS A 108 -10.17 -2.84 26.33
CA HIS A 108 -11.29 -3.13 27.22
C HIS A 108 -10.84 -3.41 28.66
N LYS A 109 -9.72 -4.13 28.84
CA LYS A 109 -9.14 -4.37 30.18
C LYS A 109 -8.54 -3.12 30.81
N LYS A 110 -8.01 -2.20 29.99
CA LYS A 110 -7.31 -1.00 30.45
C LYS A 110 -8.25 0.07 31.00
N TYR A 111 -9.47 0.17 30.47
CA TYR A 111 -10.41 1.23 30.84
C TYR A 111 -11.66 0.66 31.53
N PRO A 112 -12.04 1.21 32.70
CA PRO A 112 -13.23 0.76 33.43
C PRO A 112 -14.52 1.06 32.65
N GLN A 113 -15.60 0.34 32.97
CA GLN A 113 -16.89 0.44 32.28
C GLN A 113 -17.42 1.89 32.18
N GLU A 114 -17.26 2.66 33.25
CA GLU A 114 -17.65 4.08 33.34
C GLU A 114 -16.98 4.97 32.27
N THR A 115 -15.80 4.59 31.77
CA THR A 115 -15.13 5.31 30.69
C THR A 115 -15.87 5.13 29.37
N TRP A 116 -16.48 3.96 29.17
CA TRP A 116 -17.21 3.62 27.96
C TRP A 116 -18.58 4.30 27.89
N ASP A 117 -19.17 4.65 29.05
CA ASP A 117 -20.44 5.40 29.11
C ASP A 117 -20.33 6.82 28.55
N ASN A 118 -19.11 7.36 28.50
CA ASN A 118 -18.83 8.68 27.94
C ASN A 118 -18.52 8.65 26.43
N VAL A 119 -18.55 7.47 25.81
CA VAL A 119 -18.29 7.33 24.38
C VAL A 119 -19.48 7.86 23.59
N PRO A 120 -19.23 8.65 22.52
CA PRO A 120 -20.30 9.13 21.66
C PRO A 120 -21.15 8.01 21.07
N THR A 121 -22.47 8.15 21.18
CA THR A 121 -23.45 7.19 20.64
C THR A 121 -23.79 7.46 19.18
N ASP A 122 -23.37 8.60 18.63
CA ASP A 122 -23.53 8.99 17.22
C ASP A 122 -22.47 8.37 16.29
N GLY A 123 -21.63 7.47 16.82
CA GLY A 123 -20.66 6.69 16.08
C GLY A 123 -19.67 7.57 15.32
N ALA A 124 -19.52 7.32 14.01
CA ALA A 124 -18.59 8.08 13.18
C ALA A 124 -19.11 9.47 12.76
N LYS A 125 -20.39 9.80 12.99
CA LYS A 125 -21.04 11.01 12.46
C LYS A 125 -20.32 12.29 12.87
N ASN A 126 -20.01 12.41 14.16
CA ASN A 126 -19.34 13.57 14.73
C ASN A 126 -17.87 13.27 15.10
N MET A 127 -17.24 12.30 14.43
CA MET A 127 -15.86 11.90 14.73
C MET A 127 -14.90 13.11 14.73
N HIS A 128 -15.03 14.02 13.76
CA HIS A 128 -14.18 15.21 13.71
C HIS A 128 -14.43 16.20 14.86
N HIS A 129 -15.62 16.22 15.45
CA HIS A 129 -15.88 16.98 16.66
C HIS A 129 -15.10 16.40 17.84
N TYR A 130 -15.18 15.09 18.06
CA TYR A 130 -14.52 14.44 19.20
C TYR A 130 -12.99 14.39 19.06
N LEU A 131 -12.46 14.27 17.84
CA LEU A 131 -11.02 14.22 17.59
C LEU A 131 -10.39 15.61 17.47
N TYR A 132 -11.10 16.60 16.91
CA TYR A 132 -10.49 17.88 16.53
C TYR A 132 -11.29 19.12 17.00
N GLY A 133 -12.36 18.94 17.78
CA GLY A 133 -13.17 20.05 18.30
C GLY A 133 -14.01 20.79 17.25
N ARG A 134 -14.24 20.20 16.06
CA ARG A 134 -15.12 20.81 15.04
C ARG A 134 -16.57 20.91 15.54
N PRO A 135 -17.40 21.85 15.05
CA PRO A 135 -18.82 21.88 15.40
C PRO A 135 -19.52 20.55 15.07
N LYS A 136 -20.45 20.12 15.92
CA LYS A 136 -21.30 18.95 15.64
C LYS A 136 -22.23 19.25 14.48
N VAL A 137 -22.53 18.22 13.70
CA VAL A 137 -23.54 18.26 12.64
C VAL A 137 -24.78 17.55 13.20
N ASP A 138 -25.81 18.34 13.54
CA ASP A 138 -27.13 17.83 13.85
C ASP A 138 -27.87 17.47 12.53
N ASP A 139 -28.82 16.53 12.58
CA ASP A 139 -29.62 16.13 11.39
C ASP A 139 -30.54 17.25 10.90
#